data_AF-A0A9W5TTT5-F1
#
_entry.id   AF-A0A9W5TTT5-F1
#
_cell.length_a   1.000
_cell.length_b   1.000
_cell.length_c   1.000
_cell.angle_alpha   90.00
_cell.angle_beta   90.00
_cell.angle_gamma   90.00
#
_symmetry.space_group_name_H-M   'P 1'
#
loop_
_entity.id
_entity.type
_entity.pdbx_description
1 polymer ?
#
loop_
_entity_poly.entity_id
_entity_poly.type
_entity_poly.pdbx_seq_one_letter_code
_entity_poly.pdbx_strand_id
1 'polypeptide(L)'
;MAAVTGPTDELTDEQRRALRIEIAVVLAVTFALSAYTSLLSLIESVLLGLSGQIVALNPRRSPFDLIDLGLNLASLFQLLAWGALAVYLLWRGGDGPARIGLSRIRWRGDVLGGLGLATLIGVPGLALYQIARVLGVNAAVEPAELNDTWWRVAVLLLLSFGNGWAEEIIVVGFLLTRLRQLRVNPWLALLISSLLRGVYHLYQGFGAGLGNVAMGLVFGYVWQRTGRLWPLIIAHTLIDAVAFVGYSLLAGRLGWLQ
;
A
#
# COMPACT_ATOMS: atom_id res chain seq x y z
N MET A 1 27.49 -24.35 -42.65
CA MET A 1 26.56 -24.37 -41.50
C MET A 1 26.55 -22.98 -40.88
N ALA A 2 25.54 -22.17 -41.18
CA ALA A 2 25.37 -20.86 -40.55
C ALA A 2 24.83 -21.07 -39.14
N ALA A 3 25.52 -20.53 -38.14
CA ALA A 3 25.07 -20.54 -36.76
C ALA A 3 23.84 -19.64 -36.63
N VAL A 4 22.68 -20.24 -36.39
CA VAL A 4 21.47 -19.52 -35.99
C VAL A 4 21.67 -19.09 -34.53
N THR A 5 22.18 -17.89 -34.31
CA THR A 5 22.10 -17.22 -33.02
C THR A 5 20.64 -16.84 -32.80
N GLY A 6 19.92 -17.65 -32.01
CA GLY A 6 18.60 -17.27 -31.53
C GLY A 6 18.68 -15.92 -30.78
N PRO A 7 17.61 -15.12 -30.76
CA PRO A 7 17.62 -13.89 -29.98
C PRO A 7 17.86 -14.28 -28.53
N THR A 8 18.98 -13.85 -27.96
CA THR A 8 19.25 -14.03 -26.55
C THR A 8 18.18 -13.24 -25.81
N ASP A 9 17.35 -13.93 -25.02
CA ASP A 9 16.37 -13.38 -24.07
C ASP A 9 17.07 -12.65 -22.89
N GLU A 10 18.24 -12.08 -23.17
CA GLU A 10 19.12 -11.38 -22.26
C GLU A 10 18.99 -9.88 -22.51
N LEU A 11 18.57 -9.15 -21.48
CA LEU A 11 18.56 -7.69 -21.53
C LEU A 11 19.98 -7.17 -21.76
N THR A 12 20.12 -6.21 -22.67
CA THR A 12 21.35 -5.42 -22.83
C THR A 12 21.62 -4.59 -21.57
N ASP A 13 22.85 -4.15 -21.37
CA ASP A 13 23.19 -3.31 -20.21
C ASP A 13 22.45 -1.96 -20.23
N GLU A 14 22.18 -1.41 -21.42
CA GLU A 14 21.36 -0.22 -21.59
C GLU A 14 19.91 -0.46 -21.12
N GLN A 15 19.32 -1.60 -21.49
CA GLN A 15 17.98 -1.97 -21.04
C GLN A 15 17.93 -2.17 -19.52
N ARG A 16 18.92 -2.85 -18.92
CA ARG A 16 19.00 -3.00 -17.46
C ARG A 16 19.13 -1.65 -16.76
N ARG A 17 19.94 -0.73 -17.30
CA ARG A 17 20.11 0.62 -16.77
C ARG A 17 18.80 1.40 -16.87
N ALA A 18 18.09 1.32 -17.99
CA ALA A 18 16.79 1.97 -18.17
C ALA A 18 15.76 1.48 -17.14
N LEU A 19 15.68 0.16 -16.90
CA LEU A 19 14.76 -0.39 -15.89
C LEU A 19 15.11 0.08 -14.46
N ARG A 20 16.40 0.16 -14.12
CA ARG A 20 16.83 0.69 -12.81
C ARG A 20 16.45 2.16 -12.64
N ILE A 21 16.64 2.97 -13.67
CA ILE A 21 16.22 4.38 -13.69
C ILE A 21 14.70 4.47 -13.57
N GLU A 22 13.96 3.65 -14.31
CA GLU A 22 12.50 3.62 -14.26
C GLU A 22 11.99 3.29 -12.84
N ILE A 23 12.55 2.26 -12.19
CA ILE A 23 12.25 1.93 -10.80
C ILE A 23 12.52 3.14 -9.89
N ALA A 24 13.72 3.72 -10.00
CA ALA A 24 14.12 4.85 -9.16
C ALA A 24 13.19 6.05 -9.33
N VAL A 25 12.84 6.42 -10.57
CA VAL A 25 11.95 7.55 -10.87
C VAL A 25 10.53 7.28 -10.39
N VAL A 26 9.97 6.10 -10.66
CA VAL A 26 8.62 5.76 -10.21
C VAL A 26 8.53 5.79 -8.70
N LEU A 27 9.50 5.18 -7.99
CA LEU A 27 9.53 5.24 -6.53
C LEU A 27 9.74 6.66 -6.02
N ALA A 28 10.61 7.46 -6.64
CA ALA A 28 10.86 8.86 -6.28
C ALA A 28 9.60 9.71 -6.33
N VAL A 29 8.81 9.56 -7.40
CA VAL A 29 7.57 10.33 -7.64
C VAL A 29 6.42 9.87 -6.72
N THR A 30 6.48 8.65 -6.21
CA THR A 30 5.37 8.02 -5.46
C THR A 30 5.69 7.88 -3.98
N PHE A 31 6.39 6.80 -3.59
CA PHE A 31 6.54 6.40 -2.19
C PHE A 31 7.88 6.79 -1.55
N ALA A 32 8.89 7.23 -2.30
CA ALA A 32 10.20 7.54 -1.72
C ALA A 32 10.14 8.73 -0.75
N LEU A 33 9.39 9.78 -1.10
CA LEU A 33 9.19 10.91 -0.20
C LEU A 33 8.44 10.45 1.05
N SER A 34 7.37 9.67 0.89
CA SER A 34 6.61 9.09 2.01
C SER A 34 7.48 8.21 2.90
N ALA A 35 8.37 7.39 2.33
CA ALA A 35 9.33 6.56 3.08
C ALA A 35 10.31 7.42 3.89
N TYR A 36 10.85 8.47 3.28
CA TYR A 36 11.77 9.39 3.94
C TYR A 36 11.09 10.14 5.09
N THR A 37 9.93 10.77 4.84
CA THR A 37 9.20 11.49 5.88
C THR A 37 8.72 10.56 6.98
N SER A 38 8.34 9.32 6.65
CA SER A 38 7.91 8.33 7.65
C SER A 38 9.00 7.94 8.62
N LEU A 39 10.23 7.79 8.12
CA LEU A 39 11.39 7.53 8.97
C LEU A 39 11.68 8.72 9.90
N LEU A 40 11.60 9.95 9.38
CA LEU A 40 11.80 11.14 10.20
C LEU A 40 10.72 11.28 11.28
N SER A 41 9.45 11.06 10.95
CA SER A 41 8.34 11.10 11.91
C SER A 41 8.49 10.04 13.01
N LEU A 42 8.99 8.85 12.66
CA LEU A 42 9.30 7.83 13.66
C LEU A 42 10.43 8.27 14.60
N ILE A 43 11.52 8.80 14.05
CA ILE A 43 12.65 9.30 14.85
C ILE A 43 12.17 10.40 15.81
N GLU A 44 11.39 11.35 15.32
CA GLU A 44 10.80 12.41 16.14
C GLU A 44 9.92 11.82 17.26
N SER A 45 9.05 10.86 16.93
CA SER A 45 8.18 10.19 17.91
C SER A 45 8.98 9.44 18.99
N VAL A 46 10.11 8.81 18.62
CA VAL A 46 11.01 8.14 19.57
C VAL A 46 11.68 9.15 20.49
N LEU A 47 12.14 10.29 19.96
CA LEU A 47 12.79 11.34 20.75
C LEU A 47 11.83 12.05 21.71
N LEU A 48 10.57 12.22 21.31
CA LEU A 48 9.53 12.86 22.13
C LEU A 48 8.84 11.90 23.11
N GLY A 49 9.05 10.59 22.96
CA GLY A 49 8.34 9.56 23.72
C GLY A 49 7.12 9.02 22.98
N LEU A 50 7.21 7.77 22.52
CA LEU A 50 6.22 7.09 21.68
C LEU A 50 4.80 7.03 22.27
N SER A 51 4.67 6.93 23.59
CA SER A 51 3.39 6.66 24.27
C SER A 51 2.42 7.84 24.30
N GLY A 52 2.86 9.06 23.93
CA GLY A 52 2.05 10.27 23.95
C GLY A 52 1.62 10.80 22.59
N GLN A 53 2.05 10.17 21.49
CA GLN A 53 1.77 10.65 20.14
C GLN A 53 0.45 10.08 19.61
N ILE A 54 -0.32 10.92 18.91
CA ILE A 54 -1.52 10.53 18.16
C ILE A 54 -1.25 10.84 16.69
N VAL A 55 -1.34 9.82 15.84
CA VAL A 55 -1.16 9.98 14.39
C VAL A 55 -2.53 9.87 13.73
N ALA A 56 -2.99 10.99 13.18
CA ALA A 56 -4.21 11.00 12.37
C ALA A 56 -3.90 10.49 10.95
N LEU A 57 -4.59 9.43 10.51
CA LEU A 57 -4.39 8.89 9.16
C LEU A 57 -5.05 9.77 8.08
N ASN A 58 -6.26 10.27 8.36
CA ASN A 58 -7.00 11.17 7.49
C ASN A 58 -7.47 12.43 8.26
N PRO A 59 -6.54 13.32 8.68
CA PRO A 59 -6.89 14.52 9.41
C PRO A 59 -7.72 15.47 8.56
N ARG A 60 -8.57 16.28 9.20
CA ARG A 60 -9.20 17.43 8.54
C ARG A 60 -8.13 18.42 8.12
N ARG A 61 -8.11 18.79 6.84
CA ARG A 61 -7.07 19.66 6.24
C ARG A 61 -7.52 21.10 6.10
N SER A 62 -8.82 21.35 6.15
CA SER A 62 -9.38 22.71 6.09
C SER A 62 -10.56 22.84 7.06
N PRO A 63 -10.71 24.01 7.72
CA PRO A 63 -11.93 24.32 8.46
C PRO A 63 -13.15 24.55 7.54
N PHE A 64 -12.95 24.64 6.22
CA PHE A 64 -14.04 24.78 5.24
C PHE A 64 -14.33 23.44 4.56
N ASP A 65 -15.55 22.93 4.73
CA ASP A 65 -15.92 21.56 4.33
C ASP A 65 -15.74 21.27 2.84
N LEU A 66 -16.09 22.22 1.96
CA LEU A 66 -15.91 22.04 0.52
C LEU A 66 -14.43 22.05 0.11
N ILE A 67 -13.59 22.81 0.82
CA ILE A 67 -12.14 22.82 0.60
C ILE A 67 -11.55 21.49 1.11
N ASP A 68 -11.96 21.01 2.27
CA ASP A 68 -11.53 19.73 2.82
C ASP A 68 -11.90 18.56 1.89
N LEU A 69 -13.14 18.55 1.38
CA LEU A 69 -13.58 17.60 0.36
C LEU A 69 -12.69 17.66 -0.89
N GLY A 70 -12.44 18.87 -1.41
CA GLY A 70 -11.59 19.09 -2.59
C GLY A 70 -10.16 18.56 -2.38
N LEU A 71 -9.56 18.79 -1.21
CA LEU A 71 -8.22 18.31 -0.88
C LEU A 71 -8.15 16.78 -0.74
N ASN A 72 -9.19 16.14 -0.20
CA ASN A 72 -9.26 14.69 -0.14
C ASN A 72 -9.45 14.07 -1.54
N LEU A 73 -10.30 14.66 -2.38
CA LEU A 73 -10.46 14.23 -3.78
C LEU A 73 -9.18 14.44 -4.59
N ALA A 74 -8.40 15.49 -4.31
CA ALA A 74 -7.08 15.68 -4.91
C ALA A 74 -6.10 14.57 -4.50
N SER A 75 -6.10 14.15 -3.22
CA SER A 75 -5.32 13.00 -2.76
C SER A 75 -5.76 11.70 -3.43
N LEU A 76 -7.07 11.47 -3.55
CA LEU A 76 -7.60 10.32 -4.29
C LEU A 76 -7.11 10.34 -5.75
N PHE A 77 -7.22 11.47 -6.43
CA PHE A 77 -6.75 11.61 -7.81
C PHE A 77 -5.26 11.29 -7.93
N GLN A 78 -4.43 11.79 -7.00
CA GLN A 78 -3.00 11.50 -6.97
C GLN A 78 -2.71 9.99 -6.82
N LEU A 79 -3.41 9.29 -5.91
CA LEU A 79 -3.27 7.84 -5.74
C LEU A 79 -3.65 7.07 -7.01
N LEU A 80 -4.77 7.45 -7.65
CA LEU A 80 -5.20 6.85 -8.90
C LEU A 80 -4.18 7.10 -10.03
N ALA A 81 -3.65 8.31 -10.13
CA ALA A 81 -2.65 8.71 -11.11
C ALA A 81 -1.33 7.95 -10.93
N TRP A 82 -0.89 7.74 -9.69
CA TRP A 82 0.30 6.95 -9.36
C TRP A 82 0.18 5.51 -9.86
N GLY A 83 -0.93 4.81 -9.55
CA GLY A 83 -1.16 3.46 -10.06
C GLY A 83 -1.31 3.44 -11.58
N ALA A 84 -2.01 4.43 -12.17
CA ALA A 84 -2.16 4.53 -13.63
C ALA A 84 -0.83 4.74 -14.35
N LEU A 85 0.09 5.54 -13.78
CA LEU A 85 1.45 5.74 -14.31
C LEU A 85 2.22 4.42 -14.35
N ALA A 86 2.19 3.65 -13.26
CA ALA A 86 2.85 2.35 -13.20
C ALA A 86 2.26 1.36 -14.22
N VAL A 87 0.93 1.28 -14.35
CA VAL A 87 0.26 0.47 -15.37
C VAL A 87 0.67 0.90 -16.77
N TYR A 88 0.70 2.20 -17.04
CA TYR A 88 1.09 2.74 -18.35
C TYR A 88 2.53 2.39 -18.71
N LEU A 89 3.48 2.52 -17.77
CA LEU A 89 4.89 2.18 -18.01
C LEU A 89 5.09 0.68 -18.26
N LEU A 90 4.36 -0.18 -17.53
CA LEU A 90 4.37 -1.62 -17.77
C LEU A 90 3.79 -1.96 -19.14
N TRP A 91 2.64 -1.37 -19.50
CA TRP A 91 2.01 -1.56 -20.80
C TRP A 91 2.93 -1.11 -21.94
N ARG A 92 3.56 0.06 -21.81
CA ARG A 92 4.55 0.58 -22.77
C ARG A 92 5.77 -0.32 -22.90
N GLY A 93 6.16 -0.99 -21.81
CA GLY A 93 7.24 -1.98 -21.77
C GLY A 93 6.85 -3.39 -22.24
N GLY A 94 5.62 -3.62 -22.72
CA GLY A 94 5.14 -4.92 -23.21
C GLY A 94 4.41 -5.78 -22.16
N ASP A 95 4.37 -5.36 -20.90
CA ASP A 95 3.61 -6.02 -19.83
C ASP A 95 2.24 -5.39 -19.68
N GLY A 96 1.31 -5.78 -20.57
CA GLY A 96 -0.06 -5.27 -20.51
C GLY A 96 -0.78 -5.58 -19.19
N PRO A 97 -1.88 -4.88 -18.85
CA PRO A 97 -2.56 -4.97 -17.55
C PRO A 97 -2.94 -6.40 -17.15
N ALA A 98 -3.30 -7.25 -18.11
CA ALA A 98 -3.62 -8.66 -17.85
C ALA A 98 -2.44 -9.47 -17.31
N ARG A 99 -1.19 -9.16 -17.72
CA ARG A 99 0.03 -9.87 -17.29
C ARG A 99 0.41 -9.59 -15.84
N ILE A 100 0.04 -8.43 -15.32
CA ILE A 100 0.22 -8.09 -13.91
C ILE A 100 -0.99 -8.46 -13.06
N GLY A 101 -2.06 -9.01 -13.65
CA GLY A 101 -3.21 -9.49 -12.91
C GLY A 101 -4.39 -8.52 -12.82
N LEU A 102 -4.36 -7.42 -13.59
CA LEU A 102 -5.49 -6.50 -13.79
C LEU A 102 -6.38 -6.94 -14.97
N SER A 103 -6.60 -8.25 -15.09
CA SER A 103 -7.57 -8.83 -16.02
C SER A 103 -9.00 -8.66 -15.48
N ARG A 104 -10.03 -9.18 -16.18
CA ARG A 104 -11.42 -9.12 -15.68
C ARG A 104 -11.53 -9.75 -14.29
N ILE A 105 -12.20 -9.04 -13.37
CA ILE A 105 -12.45 -9.50 -11.99
C ILE A 105 -13.23 -10.81 -12.01
N ARG A 106 -12.74 -11.79 -11.24
CA ARG A 106 -13.37 -13.09 -11.00
C ARG A 106 -13.92 -13.14 -9.58
N TRP A 107 -15.23 -13.35 -9.45
CA TRP A 107 -15.90 -13.39 -8.14
C TRP A 107 -15.22 -14.32 -7.13
N ARG A 108 -15.05 -15.60 -7.47
CA ARG A 108 -14.50 -16.60 -6.54
C ARG A 108 -13.02 -16.41 -6.24
N GLY A 109 -12.22 -16.07 -7.25
CA GLY A 109 -10.77 -15.95 -7.08
C GLY A 109 -10.35 -14.62 -6.46
N ASP A 110 -10.99 -13.53 -6.89
CA ASP A 110 -10.54 -12.18 -6.57
C ASP A 110 -11.34 -11.60 -5.39
N VAL A 111 -12.67 -11.73 -5.37
CA VAL A 111 -13.48 -11.16 -4.27
C VAL A 111 -13.37 -12.02 -3.00
N LEU A 112 -13.62 -13.34 -3.09
CA LEU A 112 -13.48 -14.21 -1.92
C LEU A 112 -12.02 -14.32 -1.48
N GLY A 113 -11.08 -14.35 -2.42
CA GLY A 113 -9.64 -14.31 -2.13
C GLY A 113 -9.26 -13.02 -1.39
N GLY A 114 -9.76 -11.88 -1.86
CA GLY A 114 -9.55 -10.58 -1.21
C GLY A 114 -10.15 -10.51 0.19
N LEU A 115 -11.38 -11.02 0.39
CA LEU A 115 -12.00 -11.14 1.72
C LEU A 115 -11.19 -12.05 2.66
N GLY A 116 -10.72 -13.19 2.16
CA GLY A 116 -9.88 -14.11 2.92
C GLY A 116 -8.55 -13.47 3.34
N LEU A 117 -7.88 -12.77 2.42
CA LEU A 117 -6.64 -12.04 2.70
C LEU A 117 -6.87 -10.88 3.68
N ALA A 118 -7.95 -10.11 3.50
CA ALA A 118 -8.33 -9.04 4.42
C ALA A 118 -8.55 -9.57 5.84
N THR A 119 -9.20 -10.73 5.98
CA THR A 119 -9.42 -11.38 7.28
C THR A 119 -8.11 -11.87 7.88
N LEU A 120 -7.27 -12.52 7.06
CA LEU A 120 -5.97 -13.07 7.47
C LEU A 120 -5.01 -12.01 8.00
N ILE A 121 -5.01 -10.82 7.41
CA ILE A 121 -4.13 -9.72 7.83
C ILE A 121 -4.82 -8.81 8.85
N GLY A 122 -6.06 -8.40 8.57
CA GLY A 122 -6.80 -7.42 9.34
C GLY A 122 -7.17 -7.90 10.75
N VAL A 123 -7.61 -9.15 10.92
CA VAL A 123 -8.02 -9.64 12.25
C VAL A 123 -6.83 -9.74 13.21
N PRO A 124 -5.71 -10.39 12.85
CA PRO A 124 -4.51 -10.36 13.70
C PRO A 124 -3.95 -8.95 13.89
N GLY A 125 -4.01 -8.10 12.86
CA GLY A 125 -3.58 -6.70 12.95
C GLY A 125 -4.35 -5.92 14.02
N LEU A 126 -5.68 -6.01 14.02
CA LEU A 126 -6.54 -5.40 15.03
C LEU A 126 -6.26 -5.95 16.44
N ALA A 127 -6.06 -7.25 16.57
CA ALA A 127 -5.72 -7.88 17.84
C ALA A 127 -4.37 -7.37 18.39
N LEU A 128 -3.34 -7.32 17.54
CA LEU A 128 -2.02 -6.82 17.89
C LEU A 128 -2.03 -5.34 18.23
N TYR A 129 -2.80 -4.52 17.50
CA TYR A 129 -2.99 -3.11 17.81
C TYR A 129 -3.55 -2.93 19.22
N GLN A 130 -4.62 -3.66 19.58
CA GLN A 130 -5.21 -3.57 20.91
C GLN A 130 -4.24 -4.03 22.01
N ILE A 131 -3.51 -5.12 21.81
CA ILE A 131 -2.51 -5.60 22.77
C ILE A 131 -1.40 -4.55 22.95
N ALA A 132 -0.85 -4.01 21.87
CA ALA A 132 0.22 -3.03 21.92
C ALA A 132 -0.23 -1.72 22.60
N ARG A 133 -1.50 -1.34 22.42
CA ARG A 133 -2.10 -0.17 23.08
C ARG A 133 -2.24 -0.39 24.59
N VAL A 134 -2.71 -1.57 25.02
CA VAL A 134 -2.78 -1.95 26.45
C VAL A 134 -1.40 -1.99 27.10
N LEU A 135 -0.36 -2.39 26.35
CA LEU A 135 1.02 -2.46 26.84
C LEU A 135 1.79 -1.12 26.75
N GLY A 136 1.21 -0.07 26.16
CA GLY A 136 1.84 1.25 26.02
C GLY A 136 3.03 1.30 25.03
N VAL A 137 3.11 0.33 24.12
CA VAL A 137 4.24 0.17 23.17
C VAL A 137 4.00 0.91 21.84
N ASN A 138 2.76 1.32 21.54
CA ASN A 138 2.38 2.04 20.32
C ASN A 138 1.63 3.35 20.62
N ALA A 139 1.76 4.31 19.70
CA ALA A 139 0.93 5.50 19.62
C ALA A 139 -0.56 5.15 19.44
N ALA A 140 -1.46 5.96 20.00
CA ALA A 140 -2.88 5.82 19.71
C ALA A 140 -3.13 6.33 18.28
N VAL A 141 -3.75 5.51 17.44
CA VAL A 141 -4.07 5.90 16.06
C VAL A 141 -5.51 6.41 16.04
N GLU A 142 -5.70 7.64 15.58
CA GLU A 142 -7.02 8.18 15.27
C GLU A 142 -7.23 8.15 13.75
N PRO A 143 -7.94 7.15 13.21
CA PRO A 143 -8.01 6.94 11.77
C PRO A 143 -8.72 8.06 11.00
N ALA A 144 -9.75 8.68 11.59
CA ALA A 144 -10.41 9.87 11.05
C ALA A 144 -11.37 10.53 12.06
N GLU A 145 -11.42 11.87 12.07
CA GLU A 145 -12.53 12.63 12.65
C GLU A 145 -13.78 12.42 11.78
N LEU A 146 -14.72 11.53 12.16
CA LEU A 146 -15.86 11.17 11.30
C LEU A 146 -17.07 12.10 11.39
N ASN A 147 -17.19 12.91 12.44
CA ASN A 147 -18.48 13.46 12.87
C ASN A 147 -18.86 14.83 12.28
N ASP A 148 -18.15 15.34 11.27
CA ASP A 148 -18.39 16.72 10.79
C ASP A 148 -19.18 16.80 9.48
N THR A 149 -19.17 15.80 8.60
CA THR A 149 -19.74 15.93 7.24
C THR A 149 -20.32 14.65 6.63
N TRP A 150 -21.40 14.78 5.84
CA TRP A 150 -22.11 13.66 5.21
C TRP A 150 -21.29 12.88 4.16
N TRP A 151 -20.32 13.54 3.53
CA TRP A 151 -19.51 12.97 2.45
C TRP A 151 -18.29 12.20 2.96
N ARG A 152 -17.91 12.37 4.24
CA ARG A 152 -16.66 11.87 4.83
C ARG A 152 -16.49 10.37 4.63
N VAL A 153 -17.53 9.59 4.98
CA VAL A 153 -17.51 8.12 4.86
C VAL A 153 -17.30 7.69 3.41
N ALA A 154 -18.01 8.29 2.46
CA ALA A 154 -17.88 7.96 1.04
C ALA A 154 -16.46 8.24 0.53
N VAL A 155 -15.89 9.38 0.91
CA VAL A 155 -14.52 9.75 0.52
C VAL A 155 -13.47 8.84 1.16
N LEU A 156 -13.64 8.45 2.43
CA LEU A 156 -12.73 7.50 3.08
C LEU A 156 -12.76 6.12 2.42
N LEU A 157 -13.93 5.64 1.97
CA LEU A 157 -14.01 4.41 1.18
C LEU A 157 -13.29 4.54 -0.16
N LEU A 158 -13.42 5.70 -0.83
CA LEU A 158 -12.69 5.96 -2.07
C LEU A 158 -11.17 6.06 -1.83
N LEU A 159 -10.72 6.70 -0.75
CA LEU A 159 -9.31 6.75 -0.36
C LEU A 159 -8.76 5.37 -0.02
N SER A 160 -9.53 4.53 0.67
CA SER A 160 -9.19 3.13 0.93
C SER A 160 -8.96 2.35 -0.38
N PHE A 161 -9.81 2.62 -1.38
CA PHE A 161 -9.59 2.08 -2.73
C PHE A 161 -8.35 2.67 -3.39
N GLY A 162 -8.15 3.99 -3.30
CA GLY A 162 -6.98 4.68 -3.83
C GLY A 162 -5.66 4.14 -3.29
N ASN A 163 -5.58 3.89 -1.99
CA ASN A 163 -4.41 3.29 -1.33
C ASN A 163 -4.15 1.88 -1.87
N GLY A 164 -5.16 1.00 -1.81
CA GLY A 164 -5.04 -0.36 -2.34
C GLY A 164 -4.68 -0.39 -3.84
N TRP A 165 -5.22 0.54 -4.63
CA TRP A 165 -4.87 0.72 -6.03
C TRP A 165 -3.40 1.12 -6.21
N ALA A 166 -2.96 2.20 -5.58
CA ALA A 166 -1.63 2.75 -5.76
C ALA A 166 -0.56 1.79 -5.23
N GLU A 167 -0.71 1.33 -3.99
CA GLU A 167 0.28 0.51 -3.30
C GLU A 167 0.42 -0.87 -3.94
N GLU A 168 -0.68 -1.57 -4.22
CA GLU A 168 -0.57 -2.92 -4.78
C GLU A 168 -0.09 -2.89 -6.23
N ILE A 169 -0.46 -1.88 -7.02
CA ILE A 169 0.06 -1.76 -8.38
C ILE A 169 1.54 -1.39 -8.37
N ILE A 170 2.00 -0.45 -7.54
CA ILE A 170 3.39 0.02 -7.58
C ILE A 170 4.32 -0.95 -6.86
N VAL A 171 4.01 -1.29 -5.62
CA VAL A 171 4.91 -2.02 -4.71
C VAL A 171 4.92 -3.51 -5.02
N VAL A 172 3.78 -4.07 -5.44
CA VAL A 172 3.68 -5.49 -5.84
C VAL A 172 3.76 -5.62 -7.36
N GLY A 173 2.79 -5.07 -8.09
CA GLY A 173 2.68 -5.27 -9.54
C GLY A 173 3.89 -4.81 -10.33
N PHE A 174 4.26 -3.54 -10.19
CA PHE A 174 5.34 -2.89 -10.91
C PHE A 174 6.70 -3.31 -10.39
N LEU A 175 6.98 -3.10 -9.10
CA LEU A 175 8.31 -3.31 -8.55
C LEU A 175 8.74 -4.78 -8.67
N LEU A 176 7.87 -5.75 -8.33
CA LEU A 176 8.24 -7.17 -8.48
C LEU A 176 8.39 -7.56 -9.96
N THR A 177 7.59 -7.00 -10.87
CA THR A 177 7.75 -7.24 -12.31
C THR A 177 9.10 -6.71 -12.80
N ARG A 178 9.47 -5.47 -12.43
CA ARG A 178 10.74 -4.87 -12.84
C ARG A 178 11.95 -5.56 -12.21
N LEU A 179 11.88 -5.95 -10.94
CA LEU A 179 12.94 -6.74 -10.29
C LEU A 179 13.09 -8.13 -10.93
N ARG A 180 11.99 -8.78 -11.33
CA ARG A 180 12.01 -10.03 -12.09
C ARG A 180 12.67 -9.85 -13.46
N GLN A 181 12.36 -8.77 -14.18
CA GLN A 181 13.01 -8.46 -15.46
C GLN A 181 14.51 -8.24 -15.29
N LEU A 182 14.93 -7.60 -14.19
CA LEU A 182 16.34 -7.47 -13.80
C LEU A 182 16.97 -8.79 -13.30
N ARG A 183 16.25 -9.91 -13.36
CA ARG A 183 16.66 -11.24 -12.90
C ARG A 183 17.06 -11.28 -11.41
N VAL A 184 16.49 -10.39 -10.60
CA VAL A 184 16.66 -10.45 -9.14
C VAL A 184 15.97 -11.71 -8.62
N ASN A 185 16.60 -12.40 -7.66
CA ASN A 185 16.04 -13.59 -7.03
C ASN A 185 14.61 -13.29 -6.52
N PRO A 186 13.60 -14.15 -6.80
CA PRO A 186 12.21 -13.87 -6.43
C PRO A 186 11.97 -13.63 -4.93
N TRP A 187 12.71 -14.32 -4.06
CA TRP A 187 12.62 -14.14 -2.61
C TRP A 187 13.26 -12.82 -2.16
N LEU A 188 14.38 -12.45 -2.77
CA LEU A 188 15.01 -11.15 -2.52
C LEU A 188 14.12 -10.00 -3.02
N ALA A 189 13.50 -10.14 -4.19
CA ALA A 189 12.56 -9.17 -4.72
C ALA A 189 11.34 -9.00 -3.81
N LEU A 190 10.80 -10.13 -3.30
CA LEU A 190 9.71 -10.13 -2.33
C LEU A 190 10.12 -9.39 -1.03
N LEU A 191 11.31 -9.67 -0.51
CA LEU A 191 11.82 -9.00 0.68
C LEU A 191 11.99 -7.49 0.45
N ILE A 192 12.59 -7.07 -0.67
CA ILE A 192 12.77 -5.64 -1.01
C ILE A 192 11.41 -4.93 -1.08
N SER A 193 10.44 -5.51 -1.80
CA SER A 193 9.09 -4.96 -1.92
C SER A 193 8.39 -4.84 -0.55
N SER A 194 8.51 -5.87 0.30
CA SER A 194 7.91 -5.89 1.62
C SER A 194 8.55 -4.89 2.59
N LEU A 195 9.88 -4.75 2.54
CA LEU A 195 10.61 -3.77 3.34
C LEU A 195 10.27 -2.34 2.89
N LEU A 196 10.19 -2.08 1.58
CA LEU A 196 9.74 -0.77 1.08
C LEU A 196 8.37 -0.42 1.67
N ARG A 197 7.42 -1.37 1.66
CA ARG A 197 6.11 -1.21 2.30
C ARG A 197 6.22 -0.86 3.77
N GLY A 198 6.97 -1.63 4.55
CA GLY A 198 7.18 -1.32 5.96
C GLY A 198 7.73 0.09 6.20
N VAL A 199 8.71 0.54 5.40
CA VAL A 199 9.38 1.83 5.59
C VAL A 199 8.44 3.01 5.41
N TYR A 200 7.60 3.04 4.36
CA TYR A 200 6.66 4.15 4.17
C TYR A 200 5.45 4.11 5.13
N HIS A 201 5.39 3.14 6.03
CA HIS A 201 4.42 3.08 7.14
C HIS A 201 5.03 3.33 8.52
N LEU A 202 6.34 3.59 8.63
CA LEU A 202 7.00 3.81 9.93
C LEU A 202 6.48 5.04 10.69
N TYR A 203 5.84 6.00 10.01
CA TYR A 203 5.22 7.16 10.66
C TYR A 203 4.12 6.78 11.65
N GLN A 204 3.54 5.59 11.51
CA GLN A 204 2.52 5.04 12.42
C GLN A 204 3.14 4.28 13.61
N GLY A 205 4.47 4.16 13.68
CA GLY A 205 5.20 3.41 14.70
C GLY A 205 5.77 2.08 14.21
N PHE A 206 6.59 1.44 15.05
CA PHE A 206 7.26 0.17 14.72
C PHE A 206 6.27 -0.96 14.41
N GLY A 207 5.17 -1.06 15.18
CA GLY A 207 4.16 -2.10 14.98
C GLY A 207 3.50 -2.02 13.61
N ALA A 208 3.16 -0.81 13.15
CA ALA A 208 2.58 -0.58 11.84
C ALA A 208 3.57 -0.89 10.70
N GLY A 209 4.84 -0.48 10.85
CA GLY A 209 5.90 -0.83 9.90
C GLY A 209 6.08 -2.35 9.77
N LEU A 210 6.19 -3.06 10.89
CA LEU A 210 6.34 -4.53 10.89
C LEU A 210 5.09 -5.25 10.35
N GLY A 211 3.89 -4.80 10.70
CA GLY A 211 2.64 -5.33 10.14
C GLY A 211 2.59 -5.18 8.62
N ASN A 212 3.08 -4.05 8.11
CA ASN A 212 3.16 -3.77 6.68
C ASN A 212 4.24 -4.58 5.95
N VAL A 213 5.37 -4.90 6.60
CA VAL A 213 6.31 -5.90 6.08
C VAL A 213 5.63 -7.26 5.97
N ALA A 214 4.91 -7.70 7.00
CA ALA A 214 4.22 -8.99 7.00
C ALA A 214 3.14 -9.07 5.90
N MET A 215 2.33 -8.02 5.77
CA MET A 215 1.34 -7.90 4.69
C MET A 215 2.01 -7.92 3.32
N GLY A 216 3.11 -7.17 3.14
CA GLY A 216 3.90 -7.17 1.90
C GLY A 216 4.43 -8.56 1.53
N LEU A 217 4.91 -9.34 2.50
CA LEU A 217 5.40 -10.71 2.28
C LEU A 217 4.25 -11.61 1.80
N VAL A 218 3.09 -11.56 2.46
CA VAL A 218 1.92 -12.36 2.10
C VAL A 218 1.40 -11.96 0.72
N PHE A 219 1.19 -10.68 0.48
CA PHE A 219 0.59 -10.18 -0.76
C PHE A 219 1.53 -10.40 -1.94
N GLY A 220 2.80 -10.05 -1.80
CA GLY A 220 3.81 -10.29 -2.81
C GLY A 220 3.98 -11.77 -3.14
N TYR A 221 3.94 -12.66 -2.13
CA TYR A 221 3.97 -14.11 -2.36
C TYR A 221 2.73 -14.60 -3.12
N VAL A 222 1.53 -14.18 -2.69
CA VAL A 222 0.27 -14.52 -3.38
C VAL A 222 0.31 -14.06 -4.84
N TRP A 223 0.81 -12.85 -5.10
CA TRP A 223 0.95 -12.35 -6.46
C TRP A 223 1.98 -13.15 -7.27
N GLN A 224 3.14 -13.48 -6.70
CA GLN A 224 4.15 -14.31 -7.39
C GLN A 224 3.59 -15.69 -7.75
N ARG A 225 2.68 -16.25 -6.94
CA ARG A 225 2.05 -17.56 -7.17
C ARG A 225 0.88 -17.52 -8.15
N THR A 226 0.07 -16.46 -8.11
CA THR A 226 -1.21 -16.39 -8.84
C THR A 226 -1.18 -15.46 -10.05
N GLY A 227 -0.27 -14.48 -10.06
CA GLY A 227 -0.22 -13.39 -11.03
C GLY A 227 -1.44 -12.47 -10.98
N ARG A 228 -2.12 -12.36 -9.82
CA ARG A 228 -3.38 -11.59 -9.68
C ARG A 228 -3.26 -10.45 -8.69
N LEU A 229 -3.61 -9.24 -9.13
CA LEU A 229 -3.61 -8.04 -8.29
C LEU A 229 -4.97 -7.73 -7.67
N TRP A 230 -6.08 -8.03 -8.37
CA TRP A 230 -7.42 -7.72 -7.85
C TRP A 230 -7.71 -8.25 -6.43
N PRO A 231 -7.39 -9.51 -6.07
CA PRO A 231 -7.60 -9.95 -4.69
C PRO A 231 -6.80 -9.11 -3.68
N LEU A 232 -5.60 -8.65 -4.03
CA LEU A 232 -4.76 -7.82 -3.16
C LEU A 232 -5.34 -6.42 -3.02
N ILE A 233 -5.75 -5.80 -4.13
CA ILE A 233 -6.38 -4.47 -4.13
C ILE A 233 -7.64 -4.51 -3.26
N ILE A 234 -8.51 -5.51 -3.48
CA ILE A 234 -9.74 -5.69 -2.69
C ILE A 234 -9.39 -5.89 -1.21
N ALA A 235 -8.43 -6.75 -0.89
CA ALA A 235 -8.03 -7.01 0.48
C ALA A 235 -7.52 -5.74 1.19
N HIS A 236 -6.63 -5.00 0.53
CA HIS A 236 -6.09 -3.74 1.04
C HIS A 236 -7.21 -2.72 1.26
N THR A 237 -8.07 -2.52 0.25
CA THR A 237 -9.22 -1.60 0.36
C THR A 237 -10.12 -1.94 1.54
N LEU A 238 -10.37 -3.23 1.80
CA LEU A 238 -11.19 -3.66 2.92
C LEU A 238 -10.51 -3.42 4.27
N ILE A 239 -9.20 -3.69 4.38
CA ILE A 239 -8.41 -3.41 5.59
C ILE A 239 -8.47 -1.91 5.90
N ASP A 240 -8.18 -1.06 4.91
CA ASP A 240 -8.21 0.39 5.05
C ASP A 240 -9.62 0.91 5.35
N ALA A 241 -10.65 0.39 4.69
CA ALA A 241 -12.03 0.79 4.95
C ALA A 241 -12.45 0.47 6.40
N VAL A 242 -12.06 -0.70 6.92
CA VAL A 242 -12.31 -1.07 8.32
C VAL A 242 -11.52 -0.18 9.27
N ALA A 243 -10.26 0.14 8.95
CA ALA A 243 -9.45 1.04 9.76
C ALA A 243 -10.02 2.47 9.78
N PHE A 244 -10.33 3.04 8.61
CA PHE A 244 -10.76 4.43 8.45
C PHE A 244 -12.20 4.68 8.93
N VAL A 245 -13.11 3.77 8.58
CA VAL A 245 -14.55 3.93 8.86
C VAL A 245 -14.95 3.13 10.09
N GLY A 246 -14.49 1.87 10.20
CA GLY A 246 -14.89 0.97 11.28
C GLY A 246 -14.46 1.46 12.65
N TYR A 247 -13.20 1.86 12.82
CA TYR A 247 -12.74 2.40 14.09
C TYR A 247 -13.49 3.67 14.47
N SER A 248 -13.63 4.63 13.55
CA SER A 248 -14.22 5.91 13.89
C SER A 248 -15.75 5.83 14.13
N LEU A 249 -16.47 4.87 13.53
CA LEU A 249 -17.89 4.64 13.85
C LEU A 249 -18.10 3.91 15.18
N LEU A 250 -17.10 3.12 15.61
CA LEU A 250 -17.20 2.27 16.80
C LEU A 250 -16.51 2.86 18.04
N ALA A 251 -15.56 3.80 17.87
CA ALA A 251 -14.82 4.42 18.97
C ALA A 251 -15.72 5.14 19.98
N GLY A 252 -16.84 5.72 19.53
CA GLY A 252 -17.84 6.33 20.42
C GLY A 252 -18.85 5.35 21.04
N ARG A 253 -18.85 4.07 20.65
CA ARG A 253 -19.84 3.06 21.09
C ARG A 253 -19.22 1.87 21.83
N LEU A 254 -17.92 1.66 21.67
CA LEU A 254 -17.17 0.57 22.29
C LEU A 254 -16.12 1.20 23.23
N GLY A 255 -16.41 1.22 24.53
CA GLY A 255 -15.52 1.82 25.54
C GLY A 255 -14.13 1.18 25.67
N TRP A 256 -13.84 0.11 24.94
CA TRP A 256 -12.52 -0.51 24.83
C TRP A 256 -11.68 0.02 23.64
N LEU A 257 -12.29 0.81 22.76
CA LEU A 257 -11.63 1.55 21.68
C LEU A 257 -11.20 2.97 22.09
N GLN A 258 -11.78 3.52 23.17
CA GLN A 258 -11.29 4.73 23.86
C GLN A 258 -10.15 4.36 24.83
#